data_AF-A0A327YLA8-F1
#
_entry.id   AF-A0A327YLA8-F1
#
_cell.length_a   1.000
_cell.length_b   1.000
_cell.length_c   1.000
_cell.angle_alpha   90.00
_cell.angle_beta   90.00
_cell.angle_gamma   90.00
#
_symmetry.space_group_name_H-M   'P 1'
#
loop_
_entity.id
_entity.type
_entity.pdbx_description
1 polymer ?
#
loop_
_entity_poly.entity_id
_entity_poly.type
_entity_poly.pdbx_seq_one_letter_code
_entity_poly.pdbx_strand_id
1 'polypeptide(L)'
;MKTLKIIIISIVIISIFALAFYREDTVNIEGTWEPEKIVLDNKILFPTKIDSLLRGIRSKHVVISEWNDSLYIVDGKERITSSFQIQKNKSGNHLIHLSSKEKSLNGTFNLKVDTLYTDSDSYEIKVNIQSKTSIIMFKKSLQIKPWKPQYPRRGAV
;
A
#
# COMPACT_ATOMS: atom_id res chain seq x y z
N MET A 1 50.31 10.40 6.04
CA MET A 1 49.22 11.42 5.99
C MET A 1 48.58 11.57 4.61
N LYS A 2 49.34 11.62 3.49
CA LYS A 2 48.78 11.78 2.14
C LYS A 2 47.85 10.63 1.71
N THR A 3 48.27 9.38 1.95
CA THR A 3 47.48 8.16 1.67
C THR A 3 46.18 8.08 2.46
N LEU A 4 46.23 8.37 3.76
CA LEU A 4 45.04 8.42 4.62
C LEU A 4 44.02 9.46 4.12
N LYS A 5 44.51 10.64 3.70
CA LYS A 5 43.66 11.73 3.17
C LYS A 5 42.97 11.32 1.87
N ILE A 6 43.67 10.59 0.99
CA ILE A 6 43.10 10.05 -0.26
C ILE A 6 42.01 9.01 0.04
N ILE A 7 42.23 8.10 1.00
CA ILE A 7 41.24 7.09 1.38
C ILE A 7 39.96 7.74 1.90
N ILE A 8 40.08 8.75 2.77
CA ILE A 8 38.93 9.48 3.31
C ILE A 8 38.14 10.17 2.19
N ILE A 9 38.82 10.87 1.29
CA ILE A 9 38.17 11.54 0.15
C ILE A 9 37.46 10.51 -0.74
N SER A 10 38.08 9.35 -0.99
CA SER A 10 37.49 8.30 -1.81
C SER A 10 36.24 7.70 -1.19
N ILE A 11 36.23 7.46 0.13
CA ILE A 11 35.05 6.99 0.86
C ILE A 11 33.91 8.01 0.77
N VAL A 12 34.22 9.30 1.01
CA VAL A 12 33.22 10.37 0.93
C VAL A 12 32.59 10.45 -0.46
N ILE A 13 33.40 10.37 -1.52
CA ILE A 13 32.91 10.35 -2.89
C ILE A 13 32.01 9.13 -3.12
N ILE A 14 32.46 7.92 -2.77
CA ILE A 14 31.65 6.70 -2.92
C ILE A 14 30.32 6.80 -2.16
N SER A 15 30.31 7.35 -0.95
CA SER A 15 29.08 7.56 -0.17
C SER A 15 28.13 8.57 -0.83
N ILE A 16 28.64 9.66 -1.40
CA ILE A 16 27.83 10.64 -2.13
C ILE A 16 27.21 9.99 -3.36
N PHE A 17 27.98 9.21 -4.12
CA PHE A 17 27.48 8.46 -5.26
C PHE A 17 26.43 7.43 -4.82
N ALA A 18 26.68 6.65 -3.77
CA ALA A 18 25.72 5.68 -3.25
C ALA A 18 24.39 6.33 -2.85
N LEU A 19 24.40 7.50 -2.20
CA LEU A 19 23.20 8.25 -1.83
C LEU A 19 22.50 8.86 -3.04
N ALA A 20 23.25 9.43 -4.00
CA ALA A 20 22.69 10.06 -5.19
C ALA A 20 21.99 9.06 -6.13
N PHE A 21 22.46 7.81 -6.15
CA PHE A 21 21.89 6.73 -6.96
C PHE A 21 20.99 5.78 -6.16
N TYR A 22 20.79 6.02 -4.87
CA TYR A 22 19.84 5.26 -4.06
C TYR A 22 18.43 5.52 -4.60
N ARG A 23 17.77 4.46 -5.06
CA ARG A 23 16.34 4.49 -5.38
C ARG A 23 15.62 3.79 -4.24
N GLU A 24 14.62 4.46 -3.69
CA GLU A 24 13.72 3.83 -2.73
C GLU A 24 12.99 2.69 -3.43
N ASP A 25 12.88 1.55 -2.76
CA ASP A 25 12.06 0.44 -3.24
C ASP A 25 10.58 0.86 -3.19
N THR A 26 10.03 1.17 -4.36
CA THR A 26 8.61 1.51 -4.50
C THR A 26 7.80 0.25 -4.78
N VAL A 27 6.68 0.10 -4.09
CA VAL A 27 5.75 -1.00 -4.31
C VAL A 27 4.52 -0.50 -5.06
N ASN A 28 4.12 -1.22 -6.11
CA ASN A 28 2.87 -0.94 -6.82
C ASN A 28 1.67 -1.24 -5.91
N ILE A 29 0.86 -0.22 -5.65
CA ILE A 29 -0.31 -0.32 -4.77
C ILE A 29 -1.59 -0.75 -5.51
N GLU A 30 -1.55 -0.82 -6.84
CA GLU A 30 -2.65 -1.27 -7.68
C GLU A 30 -3.10 -2.70 -7.37
N GLY A 31 -4.40 -2.95 -7.60
CA GLY A 31 -5.01 -4.25 -7.57
C GLY A 31 -5.89 -4.48 -6.33
N THR A 32 -6.09 -5.75 -6.01
CA THR A 32 -7.01 -6.19 -4.96
C THR A 32 -6.31 -6.33 -3.62
N TRP A 33 -6.98 -5.85 -2.57
CA TRP A 33 -6.54 -5.83 -1.18
C TRP A 33 -7.58 -6.51 -0.29
N GLU A 34 -7.10 -7.17 0.76
CA GLU A 34 -7.94 -7.80 1.77
C GLU A 34 -8.35 -6.75 2.81
N PRO A 35 -9.66 -6.59 3.11
CA PRO A 35 -10.11 -5.63 4.10
C PRO A 35 -9.83 -6.17 5.51
N GLU A 36 -9.36 -5.31 6.40
CA GLU A 36 -9.27 -5.60 7.84
C GLU A 36 -10.45 -4.99 8.59
N LYS A 37 -10.87 -3.76 8.22
CA LYS A 37 -11.96 -3.04 8.88
C LYS A 37 -12.55 -1.99 7.95
N ILE A 38 -13.88 -1.94 7.84
CA ILE A 38 -14.58 -0.89 7.09
C ILE A 38 -15.69 -0.35 7.97
N VAL A 39 -15.57 0.92 8.35
CA VAL A 39 -16.58 1.68 9.10
C VAL A 39 -16.88 2.94 8.30
N LEU A 40 -18.14 3.15 7.93
CA LEU A 40 -18.59 4.33 7.21
C LEU A 40 -19.66 5.03 8.04
N ASP A 41 -19.49 6.32 8.35
CA ASP A 41 -20.39 7.08 9.22
C ASP A 41 -20.75 6.36 10.53
N ASN A 42 -19.72 5.85 11.22
CA ASN A 42 -19.80 5.04 12.44
C ASN A 42 -20.54 3.70 12.29
N LYS A 43 -20.99 3.32 11.09
CA LYS A 43 -21.59 2.02 10.80
C LYS A 43 -20.51 1.02 10.37
N ILE A 44 -20.39 -0.09 11.10
CA ILE A 44 -19.46 -1.17 10.76
C ILE A 44 -20.00 -1.94 9.56
N LEU A 45 -19.28 -1.90 8.44
CA LEU A 45 -19.56 -2.65 7.22
C LEU A 45 -18.69 -3.91 7.09
N PHE A 46 -17.54 -3.93 7.78
CA PHE A 46 -16.65 -5.09 7.89
C PHE A 46 -15.77 -5.02 9.15
N PRO A 47 -15.54 -6.14 9.85
CA PRO A 47 -16.23 -7.42 9.68
C PRO A 47 -17.66 -7.34 10.25
N THR A 48 -18.61 -7.99 9.58
CA THR A 48 -19.94 -8.25 10.14
C THR A 48 -19.96 -9.58 10.90
N LYS A 49 -21.04 -9.84 11.66
CA LYS A 49 -21.24 -11.13 12.35
C LYS A 49 -21.20 -12.31 11.36
N ILE A 50 -21.73 -12.12 10.15
CA ILE A 50 -21.76 -13.14 9.10
C ILE A 50 -20.36 -13.37 8.53
N ASP A 51 -19.56 -12.32 8.33
CA ASP A 51 -18.17 -12.45 7.85
C ASP A 51 -17.31 -13.24 8.84
N SER A 52 -17.61 -13.12 10.13
CA SER A 52 -16.94 -13.88 11.19
C SER A 52 -17.26 -15.38 11.14
N LEU A 53 -18.49 -15.74 10.73
CA LEU A 53 -18.97 -17.12 10.64
C LEU A 53 -18.61 -17.79 9.30
N LEU A 54 -18.55 -17.03 8.21
CA LEU A 54 -18.34 -17.52 6.85
C LEU A 54 -16.95 -17.19 6.30
N ARG A 55 -15.91 -17.18 7.15
CA ARG A 55 -14.52 -16.92 6.74
C ARG A 55 -14.20 -17.74 5.48
N GLY A 56 -13.99 -17.05 4.36
CA GLY A 56 -13.64 -17.65 3.06
C GLY A 56 -14.74 -17.73 1.99
N ILE A 57 -16.02 -17.46 2.31
CA ILE A 57 -17.12 -17.60 1.33
C ILE A 57 -17.58 -16.24 0.74
N ARG A 58 -17.46 -15.14 1.49
CA ARG A 58 -17.68 -13.77 0.99
C ARG A 58 -16.36 -13.00 0.94
N SER A 59 -15.92 -12.65 -0.25
CA SER A 59 -14.72 -11.83 -0.45
C SER A 59 -15.11 -10.35 -0.58
N LYS A 60 -15.45 -9.71 0.55
CA LYS A 60 -15.31 -8.26 0.58
C LYS A 60 -13.86 -7.93 0.28
N HIS A 61 -13.64 -7.00 -0.64
CA HIS A 61 -12.29 -6.61 -1.04
C HIS A 61 -12.23 -5.13 -1.38
N VAL A 62 -11.04 -4.56 -1.21
CA VAL A 62 -10.75 -3.20 -1.63
C VAL A 62 -9.94 -3.28 -2.92
N VAL A 63 -10.28 -2.50 -3.94
CA VAL A 63 -9.48 -2.41 -5.16
C VAL A 63 -8.98 -0.98 -5.31
N ILE A 64 -7.68 -0.84 -5.55
CA ILE A 64 -7.05 0.43 -5.95
C ILE A 64 -6.76 0.32 -7.44
N SER A 65 -7.20 1.31 -8.22
CA SER A 65 -6.85 1.46 -9.63
C SER A 65 -6.13 2.78 -9.84
N GLU A 66 -4.88 2.70 -10.26
CA GLU A 66 -4.04 3.86 -10.54
C GLU A 66 -4.43 4.51 -11.88
N TRP A 67 -4.94 3.73 -12.84
CA TRP A 67 -5.36 4.23 -14.14
C TRP A 67 -6.38 5.39 -14.08
N ASN A 68 -7.28 5.33 -13.10
CA ASN A 68 -8.33 6.33 -12.94
C ASN A 68 -8.41 6.89 -11.52
N ASP A 69 -7.31 6.79 -10.77
CA ASP A 69 -7.19 7.23 -9.37
C ASP A 69 -8.43 6.88 -8.55
N SER A 70 -8.82 5.61 -8.55
CA SER A 70 -10.05 5.15 -7.91
C SER A 70 -9.83 4.06 -6.87
N LEU A 71 -10.57 4.18 -5.77
CA LEU A 71 -10.71 3.21 -4.70
C LEU A 71 -12.11 2.61 -4.76
N TYR A 72 -12.17 1.29 -4.72
CA TYR A 72 -13.42 0.53 -4.75
C TYR A 72 -13.54 -0.32 -3.49
N ILE A 73 -14.70 -0.28 -2.85
CA ILE A 73 -15.08 -1.25 -1.83
C ILE A 73 -16.11 -2.16 -2.47
N VAL A 74 -15.77 -3.43 -2.63
CA VAL A 74 -16.59 -4.43 -3.33
C VAL A 74 -17.16 -5.41 -2.30
N ASP A 75 -18.46 -5.67 -2.39
CA ASP A 75 -19.19 -6.66 -1.59
C ASP A 75 -20.11 -7.48 -2.52
N GLY A 76 -19.61 -8.62 -3.00
CA GLY A 76 -20.32 -9.43 -3.99
C GLY A 76 -20.56 -8.66 -5.30
N LYS A 77 -21.82 -8.34 -5.60
CA LYS A 77 -22.21 -7.55 -6.79
C LYS A 77 -22.27 -6.05 -6.52
N GLU A 78 -22.26 -5.64 -5.26
CA GLU A 78 -22.32 -4.23 -4.89
C GLU A 78 -20.91 -3.65 -4.87
N ARG A 79 -20.77 -2.40 -5.33
CA ARG A 79 -19.50 -1.69 -5.34
C ARG A 79 -19.72 -0.23 -4.99
N ILE A 80 -19.03 0.23 -3.96
CA ILE A 80 -18.87 1.64 -3.66
C ILE A 80 -17.61 2.12 -4.38
N THR A 81 -17.73 3.21 -5.14
CA THR A 81 -16.62 3.78 -5.93
C THR A 81 -16.28 5.16 -5.40
N SER A 82 -15.00 5.43 -5.17
CA SER A 82 -14.48 6.76 -4.86
C SER A 82 -13.32 7.07 -5.79
N SER A 83 -13.28 8.26 -6.37
CA SER A 83 -12.00 8.80 -6.84
C SER A 83 -11.15 9.22 -5.64
N PHE A 84 -9.83 9.27 -5.82
CA PHE A 84 -8.90 9.70 -4.80
C PHE A 84 -7.85 10.67 -5.33
N GLN A 85 -7.33 11.51 -4.44
CA GLN A 85 -6.12 12.30 -4.68
C GLN A 85 -5.27 12.27 -3.41
N ILE A 86 -3.98 11.96 -3.55
CA ILE A 86 -3.04 11.91 -2.43
C ILE A 86 -2.28 13.23 -2.35
N GLN A 87 -2.20 13.80 -1.16
CA GLN A 87 -1.47 15.04 -0.88
C GLN A 87 -0.72 14.93 0.44
N LYS A 88 0.26 15.81 0.67
CA LYS A 88 0.93 15.94 1.98
C LYS A 88 0.48 17.22 2.67
N ASN A 89 0.28 17.16 3.98
CA ASN A 89 0.01 18.36 4.77
C ASN A 89 1.32 19.11 5.07
N LYS A 90 1.22 20.29 5.72
CA LYS A 90 2.39 21.12 6.10
C LYS A 90 3.39 20.41 7.02
N SER A 91 2.95 19.39 7.74
CA SER A 91 3.77 18.56 8.64
C SER A 91 4.37 17.34 7.93
N GLY A 92 4.15 17.18 6.62
CA GLY A 92 4.62 16.05 5.82
C GLY A 92 3.74 14.80 5.89
N ASN A 93 2.66 14.80 6.67
CA ASN A 93 1.77 13.64 6.77
C ASN A 93 0.95 13.47 5.50
N HIS A 94 0.79 12.23 5.07
CA HIS A 94 -0.03 11.89 3.92
C HIS A 94 -1.52 12.03 4.24
N LEU A 95 -2.24 12.67 3.31
CA LEU A 95 -3.68 12.82 3.30
C LEU A 95 -4.21 12.23 1.98
N ILE A 96 -5.42 11.72 2.02
CA ILE A 96 -6.14 11.28 0.83
C ILE A 96 -7.50 12.00 0.78
N HIS A 97 -7.74 12.72 -0.32
CA HIS A 97 -9.05 13.28 -0.60
C HIS A 97 -9.86 12.26 -1.38
N LEU A 98 -11.07 11.95 -0.93
CA LEU A 98 -11.98 10.99 -1.54
C LEU A 98 -13.24 11.71 -2.05
N SER A 99 -13.73 11.30 -3.20
CA SER A 99 -14.97 11.78 -3.82
C SER A 99 -15.79 10.64 -4.41
N SER A 100 -17.00 10.47 -3.91
CA SER A 100 -17.91 9.36 -4.14
C SER A 100 -19.38 9.80 -4.12
N LYS A 101 -20.24 8.95 -4.69
CA LYS A 101 -21.69 9.02 -4.43
C LYS A 101 -22.04 8.65 -2.99
N GLU A 102 -21.20 7.84 -2.34
CA GLU A 102 -21.30 7.50 -0.92
C GLU A 102 -20.76 8.64 -0.06
N LYS A 103 -21.63 9.36 0.64
CA LYS A 103 -21.28 10.62 1.33
C LYS A 103 -20.22 10.43 2.42
N SER A 104 -20.19 9.28 3.07
CA SER A 104 -19.22 8.92 4.10
C SER A 104 -17.77 8.82 3.59
N LEU A 105 -17.60 8.79 2.26
CA LEU A 105 -16.32 8.80 1.54
C LEU A 105 -16.03 10.14 0.85
N ASN A 106 -16.71 11.23 1.22
CA ASN A 106 -16.44 12.55 0.67
C ASN A 106 -15.62 13.40 1.64
N GLY A 107 -14.47 13.89 1.19
CA GLY A 107 -13.63 14.82 1.94
C GLY A 107 -12.21 14.33 2.13
N THR A 108 -11.50 14.90 3.11
CA THR A 108 -10.09 14.63 3.36
C THR A 108 -9.90 13.70 4.56
N PHE A 109 -9.11 12.65 4.34
CA PHE A 109 -8.81 11.60 5.30
C PHE A 109 -7.31 11.59 5.57
N ASN A 110 -6.94 11.16 6.77
CA ASN A 110 -5.55 10.81 7.06
C ASN A 110 -5.24 9.48 6.37
N LEU A 111 -4.10 9.42 5.68
CA LEU A 111 -3.59 8.21 5.04
C LEU A 111 -2.36 7.75 5.80
N LYS A 112 -2.38 6.53 6.30
CA LYS A 112 -1.21 5.85 6.87
C LYS A 112 -0.96 4.56 6.09
N VAL A 113 0.30 4.33 5.77
CA VAL A 113 0.76 3.12 5.10
C VAL A 113 1.91 2.58 5.94
N ASP A 114 1.73 1.37 6.47
CA ASP A 114 2.72 0.68 7.28
C ASP A 114 3.16 -0.59 6.55
N THR A 115 4.45 -0.90 6.59
CA THR A 115 5.02 -2.13 6.04
C THR A 115 5.50 -3.01 7.19
N LEU A 116 5.01 -4.24 7.27
CA LEU A 116 5.43 -5.23 8.25
C LEU A 116 6.17 -6.36 7.54
N TYR A 117 7.43 -6.59 7.91
CA TYR A 117 8.18 -7.75 7.45
C TYR A 117 7.71 -8.96 8.25
N THR A 118 7.04 -9.88 7.56
CA THR A 118 6.53 -11.11 8.18
C THR A 118 7.64 -12.16 8.24
N ASP A 119 8.37 -12.35 7.13
CA ASP A 119 9.50 -13.28 7.04
C ASP A 119 10.60 -12.69 6.13
N SER A 120 11.67 -13.45 5.83
CA SER A 120 12.74 -12.98 4.92
C SER A 120 12.27 -12.71 3.48
N ASP A 121 11.20 -13.38 3.06
CA ASP A 121 10.75 -13.44 1.67
C ASP A 121 9.33 -12.87 1.51
N SER A 122 8.77 -12.29 2.57
CA SER A 122 7.39 -11.80 2.59
C SER A 122 7.26 -10.53 3.41
N TYR A 123 6.47 -9.59 2.92
CA TYR A 123 6.02 -8.43 3.70
C TYR A 123 4.54 -8.18 3.48
N GLU A 124 3.92 -7.56 4.47
CA GLU A 124 2.53 -7.14 4.47
C GLU A 124 2.49 -5.62 4.46
N ILE A 125 1.81 -5.03 3.47
CA ILE A 125 1.48 -3.61 3.49
C ILE A 125 0.11 -3.47 4.14
N LYS A 126 -0.01 -2.57 5.11
CA LYS A 126 -1.26 -2.16 5.72
C LYS A 126 -1.55 -0.71 5.38
N VAL A 127 -2.78 -0.45 4.95
CA VAL A 127 -3.27 0.89 4.65
C VAL A 127 -4.41 1.22 5.58
N ASN A 128 -4.36 2.41 6.17
CA ASN A 128 -5.41 2.96 7.01
C ASN A 128 -5.80 4.35 6.50
N ILE A 129 -7.04 4.46 6.03
CA ILE A 129 -7.69 5.70 5.61
C ILE A 129 -8.72 6.08 6.66
N GLN A 130 -8.52 7.22 7.33
CA GLN A 130 -9.34 7.56 8.50
C GLN A 130 -9.77 9.03 8.52
N SER A 131 -11.07 9.24 8.79
CA SER A 131 -11.65 10.50 9.21
C SER A 131 -12.18 10.38 10.65
N LYS A 132 -12.96 11.36 11.11
CA LYS A 132 -13.60 11.31 12.44
C LYS A 132 -14.67 10.21 12.53
N THR A 133 -15.35 9.90 11.43
CA THR A 133 -16.53 9.01 11.41
C THR A 133 -16.35 7.79 10.52
N SER A 134 -15.33 7.76 9.67
CA SER A 134 -15.09 6.68 8.71
C SER A 134 -13.66 6.14 8.83
N ILE A 135 -13.51 4.82 8.73
CA ILE A 135 -12.24 4.08 8.79
C ILE A 135 -12.27 3.00 7.72
N ILE A 136 -11.24 2.97 6.87
CA ILE A 136 -11.04 1.92 5.87
C ILE A 136 -9.62 1.38 6.08
N MET A 137 -9.53 0.17 6.61
CA MET A 137 -8.28 -0.56 6.82
C MET A 137 -8.26 -1.80 5.93
N PHE A 138 -7.17 -1.97 5.21
CA PHE A 138 -6.97 -3.09 4.31
C PHE A 138 -5.49 -3.38 4.14
N LYS A 139 -5.19 -4.58 3.68
CA LYS A 139 -3.84 -5.11 3.62
C LYS A 139 -3.58 -5.95 2.38
N LYS A 140 -2.30 -6.08 2.04
CA LYS A 140 -1.83 -6.91 0.93
C LYS A 140 -0.52 -7.55 1.32
N SER A 141 -0.49 -8.88 1.29
CA SER A 141 0.72 -9.66 1.45
C SER A 141 1.43 -9.79 0.11
N LEU A 142 2.73 -9.52 0.10
CA LEU A 142 3.56 -9.56 -1.09
C LEU A 142 4.75 -10.48 -0.82
N GLN A 143 5.04 -11.35 -1.78
CA GLN A 143 6.24 -12.16 -1.77
C GLN A 143 7.37 -11.38 -2.42
N ILE A 144 8.46 -11.18 -1.68
CA ILE A 144 9.74 -10.75 -2.21
C ILE A 144 10.26 -11.97 -2.98
N LYS A 145 10.02 -12.04 -4.29
CA LYS A 145 10.65 -13.09 -5.09
C LYS A 145 12.17 -13.00 -4.83
N PRO A 146 12.86 -14.07 -4.41
CA PRO A 146 14.29 -14.09 -4.61
C PRO A 146 14.50 -14.05 -6.12
N TRP A 147 15.13 -12.98 -6.62
CA TRP A 147 15.59 -12.95 -8.00
C TRP A 147 16.65 -14.04 -8.18
N LYS A 148 16.23 -15.25 -8.55
CA LYS A 148 17.09 -16.27 -9.13
C LYS A 148 16.81 -16.24 -10.64
N PRO A 149 17.70 -15.71 -11.48
CA PRO A 149 17.59 -15.92 -12.91
C PRO A 149 17.56 -17.43 -13.15
N GLN A 150 16.47 -17.95 -13.72
CA GLN A 150 16.48 -19.31 -14.23
C GLN A 150 17.40 -19.30 -15.45
N TYR A 151 18.53 -20.02 -15.36
CA TYR A 151 19.38 -20.25 -16.52
C TYR A 151 18.53 -20.85 -17.66
N PRO A 152 18.70 -20.40 -18.91
CA PRO A 152 18.03 -21.03 -20.04
C PRO A 152 18.35 -22.53 -20.03
N ARG A 153 17.31 -23.37 -19.99
CA ARG A 153 17.48 -24.82 -20.13
C ARG A 153 17.82 -25.11 -21.59
N ARG A 154 18.80 -26.00 -21.80
CA ARG A 154 19.12 -26.53 -23.14
C ARG A 154 17.83 -27.08 -23.76
N GLY A 155 17.42 -26.56 -24.92
CA GLY A 155 16.20 -26.97 -25.64
C GLY A 155 15.00 -26.03 -25.54
N ALA A 156 15.13 -24.83 -24.96
CA ALA A 156 14.09 -23.79 -25.02
C ALA A 156 14.34 -22.82 -26.19
N VAL A 157 14.27 -23.34 -27.42
CA VAL A 157 13.92 -22.63 -28.67
C VAL A 157 13.25 -23.64 -29.59
#